data_AF-A0A369BEA2-F1
#
_entry.id   AF-A0A369BEA2-F1
#
_cell.length_a   1.000
_cell.length_b   1.000
_cell.length_c   1.000
_cell.angle_alpha   90.00
_cell.angle_beta   90.00
_cell.angle_gamma   90.00
#
_symmetry.space_group_name_H-M   'P 1'
#
loop_
_entity.id
_entity.type
_entity.pdbx_description
1 polymer ?
#
loop_
_entity_poly.entity_id
_entity_poly.type
_entity_poly.pdbx_seq_one_letter_code
_entity_poly.pdbx_strand_id
1 'polypeptide(L)'
;MGYGEGMDLDECLMQLKQRFEHLCPHEIGVFLGIPVEDIKGFIQHKGEKSLMCSKYWKVYKNPRRSLSLFNTYDRAMAFVPGAIEKIYAHY
;
A
#
# COMPACT_ATOMS: atom_id res chain seq x y z
N MET A 1 -14.39 -7.12 -3.77
CA MET A 1 -13.06 -6.80 -4.33
C MET A 1 -12.89 -7.69 -5.54
N GLY A 2 -12.45 -7.14 -6.65
CA GLY A 2 -12.51 -7.78 -7.98
C GLY A 2 -11.43 -8.83 -8.24
N TYR A 3 -10.96 -9.55 -7.22
CA TYR A 3 -10.02 -10.68 -7.35
C TYR A 3 -10.80 -11.97 -7.08
N GLY A 4 -10.84 -12.88 -8.04
CA GLY A 4 -11.61 -14.12 -7.97
C GLY A 4 -10.98 -15.14 -7.03
N GLU A 5 -11.80 -15.99 -6.41
CA GLU A 5 -11.31 -17.18 -5.70
C GLU A 5 -10.61 -18.10 -6.72
N GLY A 6 -9.32 -18.39 -6.48
CA GLY A 6 -8.50 -19.24 -7.35
C GLY A 6 -7.48 -18.52 -8.22
N MET A 7 -7.41 -17.18 -8.16
CA MET A 7 -6.36 -16.44 -8.85
C MET A 7 -5.01 -16.58 -8.13
N ASP A 8 -3.94 -16.78 -8.90
CA ASP A 8 -2.58 -16.70 -8.38
C ASP A 8 -2.09 -15.25 -8.25
N LEU A 9 -0.89 -15.07 -7.68
CA LEU A 9 -0.32 -13.75 -7.44
C LEU A 9 -0.04 -12.99 -8.74
N ASP A 10 0.44 -13.67 -9.78
CA ASP A 10 0.80 -13.05 -11.06
C ASP A 10 -0.46 -12.57 -11.79
N GLU A 11 -1.52 -13.38 -11.77
CA GLU A 11 -2.83 -12.98 -12.31
C GLU A 11 -3.41 -11.78 -11.56
N CYS A 12 -3.27 -11.75 -10.22
CA CYS A 12 -3.68 -10.60 -9.41
C CYS A 12 -2.89 -9.33 -9.76
N LEU A 13 -1.57 -9.45 -9.95
CA LEU A 13 -0.70 -8.34 -10.32
C LEU A 13 -0.97 -7.84 -11.74
N MET A 14 -1.25 -8.74 -12.68
CA MET A 14 -1.65 -8.37 -14.05
C MET A 14 -2.95 -7.57 -14.05
N GLN A 15 -3.97 -8.03 -13.33
CA GLN A 15 -5.22 -7.29 -13.21
C GLN A 15 -5.05 -5.93 -12.53
N LEU A 16 -4.24 -5.88 -11.47
CA LEU A 16 -3.92 -4.62 -10.80
C LEU A 16 -3.28 -3.64 -11.79
N LYS A 17 -2.28 -4.09 -12.56
CA LYS A 17 -1.59 -3.29 -13.59
C LYS A 17 -2.57 -2.73 -14.62
N GLN A 18 -3.45 -3.58 -15.17
CA GLN A 18 -4.43 -3.16 -16.16
C GLN A 18 -5.40 -2.10 -15.60
N ARG A 19 -5.91 -2.28 -14.38
CA ARG A 19 -6.78 -1.29 -13.73
C ARG A 19 -6.06 0.04 -13.52
N PHE A 20 -4.79 -0.02 -13.15
CA PHE A 20 -3.95 1.16 -12.89
C PHE A 20 -3.80 2.08 -14.10
N GLU A 21 -3.89 1.55 -15.33
CA GLU A 21 -3.81 2.35 -16.56
C GLU A 21 -4.96 3.35 -16.70
N HIS A 22 -6.11 3.09 -16.07
CA HIS A 22 -7.32 3.91 -16.20
C HIS A 22 -7.59 4.72 -14.94
N LEU A 23 -7.42 4.12 -13.76
CA LEU A 23 -7.54 4.78 -12.46
C LEU A 23 -6.79 3.99 -11.40
N CYS A 24 -6.12 4.66 -10.47
CA CYS A 24 -5.52 4.00 -9.31
C CYS A 24 -6.62 3.25 -8.49
N PRO A 25 -6.64 1.91 -8.49
CA PRO A 25 -7.69 1.16 -7.82
C PRO A 25 -7.46 1.19 -6.32
N HIS A 26 -8.51 1.43 -5.53
CA HIS A 26 -8.40 1.48 -4.06
C HIS A 26 -7.85 0.19 -3.44
N GLU A 27 -7.98 -0.93 -4.15
CA GLU A 27 -7.51 -2.26 -3.76
C GLU A 27 -5.98 -2.38 -3.79
N ILE A 28 -5.25 -1.42 -4.39
CA ILE A 28 -3.78 -1.41 -4.36
C ILE A 28 -3.24 -1.41 -2.93
N GLY A 29 -3.99 -0.84 -1.97
CA GLY A 29 -3.61 -0.85 -0.57
C GLY A 29 -3.38 -2.26 -0.02
N VAL A 30 -4.06 -3.28 -0.56
CA VAL A 30 -3.88 -4.68 -0.14
C VAL A 30 -2.48 -5.16 -0.50
N PHE A 31 -2.04 -4.88 -1.73
CA PHE A 31 -0.69 -5.23 -2.21
C PHE A 31 0.40 -4.42 -1.49
N LEU A 32 0.08 -3.21 -1.07
CA LEU A 32 0.96 -2.37 -0.24
C LEU A 32 0.87 -2.75 1.25
N GLY A 33 0.25 -3.86 1.63
CA GLY A 33 0.16 -4.28 3.04
C GLY A 33 -0.54 -3.27 3.96
N ILE A 34 -1.34 -2.35 3.40
CA ILE A 34 -2.15 -1.41 4.18
C ILE A 34 -3.23 -2.22 4.89
N PRO A 35 -3.51 -1.95 6.18
CA PRO A 35 -4.59 -2.63 6.90
C PRO A 35 -5.92 -2.51 6.15
N VAL A 36 -6.63 -3.64 6.00
CA VAL A 36 -7.91 -3.70 5.25
C VAL A 36 -8.94 -2.73 5.84
N GLU A 37 -8.93 -2.51 7.15
CA GLU A 37 -9.76 -1.51 7.80
C GLU A 37 -9.50 -0.07 7.33
N ASP A 38 -8.24 0.29 7.07
CA ASP A 38 -7.87 1.62 6.58
C ASP A 38 -8.23 1.78 5.09
N ILE A 39 -8.11 0.70 4.30
CA ILE A 39 -8.57 0.67 2.90
C ILE A 39 -10.09 0.87 2.83
N LYS A 40 -10.85 0.12 3.65
CA LYS A 40 -12.31 0.24 3.72
C LYS A 40 -12.72 1.64 4.19
N GLY A 41 -12.05 2.20 5.19
CA GLY A 41 -12.29 3.55 5.67
C GLY A 41 -12.02 4.61 4.59
N PHE A 42 -10.93 4.47 3.84
CA PHE A 42 -10.62 5.36 2.72
C PHE A 42 -11.71 5.34 1.65
N ILE A 43 -12.20 4.15 1.26
CA ILE A 43 -13.29 4.00 0.30
C ILE A 43 -14.58 4.61 0.85
N GLN A 44 -14.96 4.25 2.08
CA GLN A 44 -16.22 4.68 2.70
C GLN A 44 -16.28 6.19 2.89
N HIS A 45 -15.16 6.81 3.26
CA HIS A 45 -15.08 8.25 3.51
C HIS A 45 -14.58 9.04 2.30
N LYS A 46 -14.43 8.42 1.12
CA LYS A 46 -13.91 9.05 -0.11
C LYS A 46 -12.59 9.80 0.13
N GLY A 47 -11.73 9.23 0.97
CA GLY A 47 -10.46 9.82 1.38
C GLY A 47 -10.55 10.91 2.45
N GLU A 48 -11.72 11.27 2.95
CA GLU A 48 -11.87 12.29 4.00
C GLU A 48 -11.92 11.68 5.41
N LYS A 49 -12.00 12.51 6.46
CA LYS A 49 -12.31 12.09 7.86
C LYS A 49 -11.35 11.04 8.46
N SER A 50 -10.07 11.11 8.12
CA SER A 50 -9.06 10.25 8.74
C SER A 50 -8.86 10.60 10.22
N LEU A 51 -8.60 9.58 11.06
CA LEU A 51 -8.36 9.73 12.50
C LEU A 51 -7.02 10.38 12.83
N MET A 52 -6.07 10.37 11.89
CA MET A 52 -4.70 10.85 12.10
C MET A 52 -4.13 11.41 10.80
N CYS A 53 -3.28 12.44 10.90
CA CYS A 53 -2.44 12.87 9.77
C CYS A 53 -1.62 11.69 9.25
N SER A 54 -1.72 11.45 7.95
CA SER A 54 -1.09 10.33 7.26
C SER A 54 0.40 10.58 7.00
N LYS A 55 1.25 9.57 7.25
CA LYS A 55 2.62 9.54 6.72
C LYS A 55 2.65 8.82 5.37
N TYR A 56 2.21 7.56 5.34
CA TYR A 56 2.13 6.75 4.12
C TYR A 56 0.69 6.55 3.61
N TRP A 57 -0.28 6.40 4.52
CA TRP A 57 -1.71 6.35 4.18
C TRP A 57 -2.56 6.98 5.27
N LYS A 58 -3.82 7.30 4.94
CA LYS A 58 -4.83 7.84 5.86
C LYS A 58 -5.34 6.75 6.80
N VAL A 59 -5.27 6.98 8.11
CA VAL A 59 -5.67 6.00 9.13
C VAL A 59 -7.12 6.21 9.53
N TYR A 60 -7.89 5.13 9.55
CA TYR A 60 -9.34 5.16 9.78
C TYR A 60 -9.80 4.34 10.98
N LYS A 61 -8.98 3.40 11.48
CA LYS A 61 -9.40 2.56 12.60
C LYS A 61 -8.39 2.41 13.74
N ASN A 62 -7.12 2.13 13.45
CA ASN A 62 -6.14 1.85 14.51
C ASN A 62 -4.84 2.65 14.36
N PRO A 63 -4.79 3.89 14.85
CA PRO A 63 -3.59 4.75 14.80
C PRO A 63 -2.32 4.10 15.35
N ARG A 64 -2.43 3.32 16.44
CA ARG A 64 -1.26 2.65 17.05
C ARG A 64 -0.68 1.57 16.13
N ARG A 65 -1.54 0.73 15.55
CA ARG A 65 -1.11 -0.30 14.58
C ARG A 65 -0.50 0.35 13.35
N SER A 66 -1.15 1.36 12.79
CA SER A 66 -0.68 2.02 11.58
C SER A 66 0.65 2.74 11.82
N LEU A 67 0.86 3.35 13.00
CA LEU A 67 2.16 3.92 13.38
C LEU A 67 3.28 2.87 13.48
N SER A 68 2.99 1.69 14.04
CA SER A 68 3.96 0.58 14.08
C SER A 68 4.35 0.11 12.66
N LEU A 69 3.38 0.06 11.75
CA LEU A 69 3.66 -0.24 10.34
C LEU A 69 4.47 0.87 9.68
N PHE A 70 4.15 2.15 9.91
CA PHE A 70 4.95 3.27 9.40
C PHE A 70 6.42 3.15 9.80
N ASN A 71 6.70 2.82 11.06
CA ASN A 71 8.08 2.59 11.52
C ASN A 71 8.74 1.41 10.80
N THR A 72 7.97 0.39 10.42
CA THR A 72 8.48 -0.75 9.65
C THR A 72 8.82 -0.35 8.22
N TYR A 73 7.97 0.47 7.60
CA TYR A 73 8.23 1.10 6.32
C TYR A 73 9.47 1.99 6.35
N ASP A 74 9.62 2.84 7.37
CA ASP A 74 10.82 3.67 7.56
C ASP A 74 12.09 2.84 7.64
N ARG A 75 12.06 1.73 8.42
CA ARG A 75 13.20 0.82 8.50
C ARG A 75 13.52 0.20 7.16
N ALA A 76 12.52 -0.29 6.41
CA ALA A 76 12.74 -0.86 5.09
C ALA A 76 13.36 0.18 4.13
N MET A 77 12.83 1.41 4.12
CA MET A 77 13.33 2.50 3.30
C MET A 77 14.77 2.91 3.66
N ALA A 78 15.22 2.74 4.90
CA ALA A 78 16.61 3.02 5.27
C ALA A 78 17.61 2.05 4.63
N PHE A 79 17.19 0.84 4.25
CA PHE A 79 18.06 -0.14 3.58
C PHE A 79 18.06 -0.02 2.05
N VAL A 80 17.04 0.61 1.47
CA VAL A 80 16.90 0.78 0.02
C VAL A 80 18.03 1.62 -0.60
N PRO A 81 18.49 2.75 -0.03
CA PRO A 81 19.60 3.52 -0.57
C PRO A 81 20.87 2.70 -0.79
N GLY A 82 21.23 1.83 0.16
CA GLY A 82 22.41 0.97 0.04
C GLY A 82 22.26 -0.16 -1.00
N ALA A 83 21.03 -0.54 -1.34
CA ALA A 83 20.75 -1.47 -2.43
C ALA A 83 20.74 -0.77 -3.79
N ILE A 84 20.21 0.45 -3.87
CA ILE A 84 20.17 1.26 -5.08
C ILE A 84 21.59 1.72 -5.48
N GLU A 85 22.41 2.18 -4.52
CA GLU A 85 23.81 2.54 -4.78
C GLU A 85 24.62 1.36 -5.32
N LYS A 86 24.40 0.14 -4.82
CA LYS A 86 25.06 -1.07 -5.37
C LYS A 86 24.63 -1.39 -6.79
N ILE A 87 23.37 -1.15 -7.15
CA ILE A 87 22.88 -1.38 -8.52
C ILE A 87 23.50 -0.36 -9.48
N TYR A 88 23.60 0.91 -9.09
CA TYR A 88 24.21 1.95 -9.93
C TYR A 88 25.75 1.93 -9.92
N ALA A 89 26.40 1.36 -8.91
CA ALA A 89 27.86 1.20 -8.86
C ALA A 89 28.38 0.06 -9.78
N HIS A 90 27.49 -0.75 -10.35
CA HIS A 90 27.81 -1.81 -11.31
C HIS A 90 27.44 -1.45 -12.76
N TYR A 91 27.12 -0.18 -13.04
CA TYR A 91 26.94 0.39 -14.37
C TYR A 91 28.05 1.38 -14.71
#